data_AF-A0A917LF14-F1
#
_entry.id   AF-A0A917LF14-F1
#
_cell.length_a   1.000
_cell.length_b   1.000
_cell.length_c   1.000
_cell.angle_alpha   90.00
_cell.angle_beta   90.00
_cell.angle_gamma   90.00
#
_symmetry.space_group_name_H-M   'P 1'
#
loop_
_entity.id
_entity.type
_entity.pdbx_description
1 polymer ?
#
loop_
_entity_poly.entity_id
_entity_poly.type
_entity_poly.pdbx_seq_one_letter_code
_entity_poly.pdbx_strand_id
1 'polypeptide(L)'
;MRTTFISALAVSTALLLAGCGSSDDSAAAPSGQNADVCTQFAASYNSLAALAKGPTDADVDKWTAAKEAEIANFKTQSGTATGDVKGTLTTLVGALPADTLALSEPDSESGQAYVDNANAVASSCAADGTTITLDEFALPKFTG
;
A
#
# COMPACT_ATOMS: atom_id res chain seq x y z
N MET A 1 1.60 -56.37 20.33
CA MET A 1 2.50 -56.28 19.16
C MET A 1 1.93 -55.18 18.27
N ARG A 2 2.60 -54.01 18.15
CA ARG A 2 3.35 -53.56 16.94
C ARG A 2 2.41 -53.46 15.70
N THR A 3 2.23 -52.35 14.98
CA THR A 3 3.14 -51.26 14.58
C THR A 3 2.37 -50.13 13.88
N THR A 4 2.88 -48.90 14.03
CA THR A 4 2.66 -47.66 13.24
C THR A 4 2.72 -47.86 11.72
N PHE A 5 1.95 -47.09 10.94
CA PHE A 5 2.43 -46.50 9.67
C PHE A 5 1.69 -45.19 9.32
N ILE A 6 2.49 -44.15 9.15
CA ILE A 6 2.19 -42.84 8.55
C ILE A 6 2.06 -43.04 7.03
N SER A 7 1.09 -42.41 6.37
CA SER A 7 1.03 -42.33 4.91
C SER A 7 1.03 -40.87 4.46
N ALA A 8 2.18 -40.48 3.91
CA ALA A 8 2.39 -39.26 3.15
C ALA A 8 2.36 -39.59 1.66
N LEU A 9 1.69 -38.76 0.85
CA LEU A 9 1.84 -38.57 -0.60
C LEU A 9 1.44 -37.11 -0.86
N ALA A 10 2.33 -36.11 -1.02
CA ALA A 10 3.35 -35.87 -2.03
C ALA A 10 2.78 -35.69 -3.46
N VAL A 11 2.65 -34.44 -3.91
CA VAL A 11 2.79 -34.07 -5.33
C VAL A 11 3.67 -32.83 -5.42
N SER A 12 4.72 -33.00 -6.20
CA SER A 12 5.89 -32.15 -6.37
C SER A 12 5.66 -31.16 -7.50
N THR A 13 6.04 -29.90 -7.30
CA THR A 13 6.45 -29.02 -8.40
C THR A 13 7.83 -28.46 -8.07
N ALA A 14 8.83 -29.09 -8.68
CA ALA A 14 10.21 -28.63 -8.69
C ALA A 14 10.36 -27.50 -9.72
N LEU A 15 10.79 -26.33 -9.27
CA LEU A 15 11.48 -25.35 -10.11
C LEU A 15 12.91 -25.25 -9.58
N LEU A 16 13.83 -25.81 -10.37
CA LEU A 16 15.27 -25.76 -10.19
C LEU A 16 15.79 -24.38 -10.59
N LEU A 17 16.30 -23.61 -9.63
CA LEU A 17 17.43 -22.71 -9.89
C LEU A 17 18.62 -23.18 -9.04
N ALA A 18 19.70 -23.49 -9.74
CA ALA A 18 20.98 -23.89 -9.18
C ALA A 18 21.64 -22.73 -8.42
N GLY A 19 21.96 -22.97 -7.15
CA GLY A 19 22.66 -22.04 -6.26
C GLY A 19 22.80 -22.69 -4.89
N CYS A 20 23.89 -23.44 -4.72
CA CYS A 20 24.24 -24.18 -3.52
C CYS A 20 24.74 -23.21 -2.43
N GLY A 21 24.03 -23.13 -1.31
CA GLY A 21 24.47 -22.46 -0.10
C GLY A 21 23.45 -22.66 1.01
N SER A 22 23.78 -23.51 1.98
CA SER A 22 23.04 -23.65 3.22
C SER A 22 22.84 -22.29 3.88
N SER A 23 21.60 -21.84 3.94
CA SER A 23 21.06 -21.03 5.02
C SER A 23 19.57 -21.31 5.02
N ASP A 24 19.09 -21.86 6.14
CA ASP A 24 17.67 -21.94 6.46
C ASP A 24 17.19 -20.49 6.67
N ASP A 25 16.91 -19.81 5.56
CA ASP A 25 16.11 -18.61 5.56
C ASP A 25 14.76 -19.06 4.98
N SER A 26 14.01 -19.73 5.85
CA SER A 26 12.59 -19.98 5.63
C SER A 26 11.91 -18.61 5.59
N ALA A 27 11.97 -17.94 4.43
CA ALA A 27 11.17 -16.76 4.16
C ALA A 27 9.73 -17.16 4.47
N ALA A 28 9.20 -16.63 5.57
CA ALA A 28 7.87 -16.96 6.02
C ALA A 28 6.91 -16.73 4.85
N ALA A 29 6.04 -17.71 4.58
CA ALA A 29 5.01 -17.52 3.57
C ALA A 29 4.21 -16.25 3.91
N PRO A 30 3.83 -15.44 2.91
CA PRO A 30 3.05 -14.23 3.14
C PRO A 30 1.81 -14.56 4.00
N SER A 31 1.64 -13.85 5.11
CA SER A 31 0.64 -14.16 6.12
C SER A 31 -0.76 -13.66 5.76
N GLY A 32 -0.86 -12.70 4.83
CA GLY A 32 -2.09 -12.03 4.44
C GLY A 32 -2.75 -11.24 5.59
N GLN A 33 -2.04 -11.03 6.69
CA GLN A 33 -2.62 -10.49 7.92
C GLN A 33 -3.09 -9.03 7.77
N ASN A 34 -2.56 -8.32 6.77
CA ASN A 34 -2.90 -6.92 6.51
C ASN A 34 -3.91 -6.77 5.35
N ALA A 35 -4.53 -7.85 4.86
CA ALA A 35 -5.39 -7.81 3.65
C ALA A 35 -6.50 -6.74 3.69
N ASP A 36 -7.20 -6.63 4.82
CA ASP A 36 -8.26 -5.63 5.01
C ASP A 36 -7.69 -4.19 4.98
N VAL A 37 -6.54 -3.98 5.64
CA VAL A 37 -5.89 -2.67 5.70
C VAL A 37 -5.37 -2.27 4.32
N CYS A 38 -4.76 -3.20 3.59
CA CYS A 38 -4.28 -2.99 2.22
C CYS A 38 -5.42 -2.62 1.26
N THR A 39 -6.56 -3.31 1.36
CA THR A 39 -7.74 -3.02 0.54
C THR A 39 -8.33 -1.65 0.86
N GLN A 40 -8.43 -1.31 2.15
CA GLN A 40 -8.90 0.01 2.59
C GLN A 40 -7.94 1.12 2.17
N PHE A 41 -6.62 0.88 2.22
CA PHE A 41 -5.62 1.81 1.75
C PHE A 41 -5.80 2.14 0.27
N ALA A 42 -5.96 1.11 -0.58
CA ALA A 42 -6.21 1.32 -2.01
C ALA A 42 -7.49 2.12 -2.26
N ALA A 43 -8.57 1.81 -1.54
CA ALA A 43 -9.82 2.56 -1.65
C ALA A 43 -9.62 4.04 -1.29
N SER A 44 -8.97 4.35 -0.17
CA SER A 44 -8.69 5.72 0.24
C SER A 44 -7.75 6.46 -0.70
N TYR A 45 -6.72 5.77 -1.21
CA TYR A 45 -5.81 6.33 -2.21
C TYR A 45 -6.57 6.69 -3.49
N ASN A 46 -7.40 5.78 -4.01
CA ASN A 46 -8.17 6.01 -5.24
C ASN A 46 -9.20 7.13 -5.07
N SER A 47 -9.84 7.22 -3.90
CA SER A 47 -10.70 8.35 -3.54
C SER A 47 -9.91 9.67 -3.56
N LEU A 48 -8.71 9.72 -2.96
CA LEU A 48 -7.90 10.93 -2.96
C LEU A 48 -7.38 11.28 -4.37
N ALA A 49 -7.00 10.29 -5.18
CA ALA A 49 -6.61 10.47 -6.58
C ALA A 49 -7.76 11.06 -7.42
N ALA A 50 -9.00 10.65 -7.16
CA ALA A 50 -10.17 11.25 -7.79
C ALA A 50 -10.37 12.70 -7.34
N LEU A 51 -10.20 13.00 -6.04
CA LEU A 51 -10.31 14.35 -5.47
C LEU A 51 -9.18 15.29 -5.95
N ALA A 52 -8.00 14.76 -6.27
CA ALA A 52 -6.86 15.54 -6.77
C ALA A 52 -7.14 16.26 -8.10
N LYS A 53 -8.18 15.85 -8.83
CA LYS A 53 -8.66 16.51 -10.06
C LYS A 53 -9.36 17.85 -9.81
N GLY A 54 -9.55 18.21 -8.54
CA GLY A 54 -10.24 19.42 -8.12
C GLY A 54 -11.71 19.17 -7.74
N PRO A 55 -12.39 20.18 -7.19
CA PRO A 55 -13.79 20.08 -6.80
C PRO A 55 -14.68 19.90 -8.05
N THR A 56 -15.58 18.90 -8.01
CA THR A 56 -16.53 18.64 -9.10
C THR A 56 -17.72 19.59 -9.11
N ASP A 57 -18.06 20.14 -7.94
CA ASP A 57 -19.13 21.12 -7.73
C ASP A 57 -18.53 22.42 -7.13
N ALA A 58 -19.34 23.48 -7.00
CA ALA A 58 -18.91 24.74 -6.37
C ALA A 58 -18.66 24.65 -4.84
N ASP A 59 -18.73 23.45 -4.25
CA ASP A 59 -18.59 23.24 -2.79
C ASP A 59 -17.16 22.82 -2.42
N VAL A 60 -16.29 23.83 -2.33
CA VAL A 60 -14.87 23.68 -1.97
C VAL A 60 -14.70 23.15 -0.54
N ASP A 61 -15.61 23.49 0.37
CA ASP A 61 -15.56 23.06 1.77
C ASP A 61 -15.78 21.55 1.86
N LYS A 62 -16.80 21.03 1.16
CA LYS A 62 -17.04 19.58 1.07
C LYS A 62 -15.90 18.83 0.41
N TRP A 63 -15.30 19.39 -0.64
CA TRP A 63 -14.15 18.80 -1.31
C TRP A 63 -12.92 18.74 -0.39
N THR A 64 -12.65 19.81 0.35
CA THR A 64 -11.55 19.89 1.31
C THR A 64 -11.75 18.88 2.45
N ALA A 65 -12.96 18.82 3.02
CA ALA A 65 -13.30 17.86 4.07
C ALA A 65 -13.16 16.40 3.59
N ALA A 66 -13.49 16.11 2.33
CA ALA A 66 -13.30 14.77 1.76
C ALA A 66 -11.81 14.41 1.66
N LYS A 67 -10.94 15.35 1.24
CA LYS A 67 -9.49 15.12 1.21
C LYS A 67 -8.93 14.86 2.62
N GLU A 68 -9.34 15.66 3.60
CA GLU A 68 -8.93 15.48 4.99
C GLU A 68 -9.41 14.14 5.57
N ALA A 69 -10.62 13.69 5.21
CA ALA A 69 -11.14 12.40 5.62
C ALA A 69 -10.29 11.24 5.09
N GLU A 70 -9.88 11.25 3.81
CA GLU A 70 -9.01 10.21 3.28
C GLU A 70 -7.62 10.21 3.92
N ILE A 71 -7.09 11.39 4.25
CA ILE A 71 -5.84 11.50 4.99
C ILE A 71 -5.98 10.94 6.41
N ALA A 72 -7.11 11.16 7.07
CA ALA A 72 -7.42 10.57 8.37
C ALA A 72 -7.56 9.04 8.29
N ASN A 73 -8.06 8.51 7.17
CA ASN A 73 -8.12 7.07 6.92
C ASN A 73 -6.71 6.46 6.87
N PHE A 74 -5.74 7.09 6.22
CA PHE A 74 -4.34 6.61 6.22
C PHE A 74 -3.74 6.53 7.63
N LYS A 75 -4.02 7.53 8.48
CA LYS A 75 -3.59 7.53 9.89
C LYS A 75 -4.19 6.36 10.67
N THR A 76 -5.48 6.11 10.48
CA THR A 76 -6.19 4.99 11.12
C THR A 76 -5.61 3.66 10.66
N GLN A 77 -5.43 3.48 9.35
CA GLN A 77 -4.86 2.29 8.73
C GLN A 77 -3.43 2.00 9.22
N SER A 78 -2.59 3.03 9.35
CA SER A 78 -1.25 2.93 9.96
C SER A 78 -1.29 2.41 11.41
N GLY A 79 -2.30 2.81 12.18
CA GLY A 79 -2.51 2.33 13.55
C GLY A 79 -2.93 0.85 13.64
N THR A 80 -3.68 0.36 12.64
CA THR A 80 -4.20 -1.01 12.58
C THR A 80 -3.23 -2.01 11.94
N ALA A 81 -2.46 -1.57 10.95
CA ALA A 81 -1.49 -2.40 10.26
C ALA A 81 -0.41 -2.94 11.22
N THR A 82 0.31 -3.94 10.74
CA THR A 82 1.45 -4.55 11.44
C THR A 82 2.61 -4.81 10.48
N GLY A 83 3.81 -5.05 11.02
CA GLY A 83 5.00 -5.34 10.21
C GLY A 83 5.35 -4.25 9.19
N ASP A 84 5.79 -4.65 8.01
CA ASP A 84 6.27 -3.73 6.96
C ASP A 84 5.16 -2.86 6.38
N VAL A 85 3.92 -3.36 6.32
CA VAL A 85 2.75 -2.57 5.89
C VAL A 85 2.52 -1.40 6.86
N LYS A 86 2.68 -1.62 8.17
CA LYS A 86 2.64 -0.52 9.15
C LYS A 86 3.76 0.48 8.93
N GLY A 87 4.98 0.00 8.70
CA GLY A 87 6.15 0.85 8.49
C GLY A 87 5.95 1.78 7.30
N THR A 88 5.56 1.23 6.15
CA THR A 88 5.31 2.02 4.93
C THR A 88 4.12 2.97 5.06
N LEU A 89 3.02 2.55 5.70
CA LEU A 89 1.89 3.46 5.98
C LEU A 89 2.28 4.60 6.93
N THR A 90 3.11 4.33 7.93
CA THR A 90 3.61 5.36 8.85
C THR A 90 4.49 6.37 8.11
N THR A 91 5.35 5.90 7.21
CA THR A 91 6.16 6.78 6.34
C THR A 91 5.28 7.63 5.43
N LEU A 92 4.28 7.02 4.77
CA LEU A 92 3.32 7.75 3.95
C LEU A 92 2.62 8.85 4.75
N VAL A 93 2.07 8.53 5.91
CA VAL A 93 1.40 9.48 6.79
C VAL A 93 2.33 10.59 7.26
N GLY A 94 3.58 10.27 7.58
CA GLY A 94 4.60 11.24 8.02
C GLY A 94 5.11 12.16 6.92
N ALA A 95 5.02 11.73 5.65
CA ALA A 95 5.40 12.52 4.49
C ALA A 95 4.26 13.40 3.95
N LEU A 96 3.03 13.27 4.47
CA LEU A 96 1.92 14.11 4.05
C LEU A 96 2.18 15.58 4.45
N PRO A 97 2.00 16.53 3.52
CA PRO A 97 2.13 17.94 3.84
C PRO A 97 1.01 18.38 4.79
N ALA A 98 1.30 19.41 5.59
CA ALA A 98 0.29 20.02 6.46
C ALA A 98 -0.86 20.64 5.66
N ASP A 99 -0.52 21.25 4.51
CA ASP A 99 -1.49 21.69 3.52
C ASP A 99 -1.66 20.62 2.43
N THR A 100 -2.83 20.01 2.37
CA THR A 100 -3.15 18.94 1.43
C THR A 100 -3.30 19.44 -0.01
N LEU A 101 -3.42 20.75 -0.22
CA LEU A 101 -3.40 21.36 -1.56
C LEU A 101 -2.03 21.18 -2.22
N ALA A 102 -0.96 21.18 -1.43
CA ALA A 102 0.40 20.98 -1.92
C ALA A 102 0.56 19.64 -2.68
N LEU A 103 -0.25 18.61 -2.40
CA LEU A 103 -0.20 17.34 -3.12
C LEU A 103 -0.57 17.45 -4.60
N SER A 104 -1.39 18.45 -4.97
CA SER A 104 -1.94 18.61 -6.33
C SER A 104 -1.38 19.84 -7.05
N GLU A 105 -0.39 20.52 -6.47
CA GLU A 105 0.29 21.64 -7.11
C GLU A 105 1.10 21.17 -8.33
N PRO A 106 1.26 22.02 -9.35
CA PRO A 106 2.13 21.72 -10.48
C PRO A 106 3.56 21.45 -10.03
N ASP A 107 4.16 20.38 -10.56
CA ASP A 107 5.52 19.95 -10.23
C ASP A 107 5.75 19.72 -8.71
N SER A 108 4.69 19.32 -8.01
CA SER A 108 4.74 19.10 -6.57
C SER A 108 5.66 17.94 -6.17
N GLU A 109 6.74 18.29 -5.47
CA GLU A 109 7.61 17.32 -4.78
C GLU A 109 6.84 16.53 -3.73
N SER A 110 5.88 17.17 -3.04
CA SER A 110 5.03 16.51 -2.02
C SER A 110 4.07 15.50 -2.66
N GLY A 111 3.52 15.84 -3.83
CA GLY A 111 2.66 14.95 -4.61
C GLY A 111 3.43 13.76 -5.16
N GLN A 112 4.65 13.98 -5.68
CA GLN A 112 5.53 12.89 -6.10
C GLN A 112 5.90 11.97 -4.93
N ALA A 113 6.31 12.55 -3.79
CA ALA A 113 6.62 11.78 -2.59
C ALA A 113 5.41 10.98 -2.07
N TYR A 114 4.20 11.52 -2.18
CA TYR A 114 2.98 10.80 -1.84
C TYR A 114 2.76 9.57 -2.74
N VAL A 115 2.93 9.72 -4.06
CA VAL A 115 2.83 8.60 -5.02
C VAL A 115 3.90 7.55 -4.77
N ASP A 116 5.14 7.96 -4.52
CA ASP A 116 6.26 7.04 -4.26
C ASP A 116 6.02 6.24 -2.97
N ASN A 117 5.59 6.91 -1.90
CA ASN A 117 5.25 6.24 -0.65
C ASN A 117 4.03 5.31 -0.80
N ALA A 118 3.03 5.68 -1.61
CA ALA A 118 1.87 4.82 -1.87
C ALA A 118 2.26 3.55 -2.63
N ASN A 119 3.17 3.65 -3.60
CA ASN A 119 3.74 2.49 -4.29
C ASN A 119 4.56 1.60 -3.36
N ALA A 120 5.25 2.17 -2.38
CA ALA A 120 5.93 1.40 -1.34
C ALA A 120 4.93 0.62 -0.47
N VAL A 121 3.81 1.24 -0.07
CA VAL A 121 2.72 0.55 0.65
C VAL A 121 2.15 -0.59 -0.20
N ALA A 122 1.88 -0.36 -1.49
CA ALA A 122 1.40 -1.41 -2.39
C ALA A 122 2.39 -2.58 -2.51
N SER A 123 3.70 -2.29 -2.55
CA SER A 123 4.75 -3.30 -2.57
C SER A 123 4.80 -4.11 -1.27
N SER A 124 4.67 -3.45 -0.11
CA SER A 124 4.57 -4.13 1.19
C SER A 124 3.31 -4.98 1.30
N CYS A 125 2.17 -4.51 0.79
CA CYS A 125 0.94 -5.29 0.73
C CYS A 125 1.11 -6.55 -0.14
N ALA A 126 1.75 -6.42 -1.31
CA ALA A 126 2.03 -7.58 -2.17
C ALA A 126 2.98 -8.59 -1.49
N ALA A 127 4.00 -8.11 -0.78
CA ALA A 127 4.90 -8.94 0.02
C ALA A 127 4.19 -9.63 1.21
N ASP A 128 3.17 -9.00 1.78
CA ASP A 128 2.28 -9.59 2.79
C ASP A 128 1.26 -10.57 2.19
N GLY A 129 1.13 -10.63 0.86
CA GLY A 129 0.23 -11.54 0.14
C GLY A 129 -1.04 -10.90 -0.41
N THR A 130 -1.18 -9.57 -0.33
CA THR A 130 -2.34 -8.82 -0.82
C THR A 130 -1.96 -7.90 -1.96
N THR A 131 -2.33 -8.26 -3.19
CA THR A 131 -2.14 -7.36 -4.35
C THR A 131 -3.24 -6.30 -4.38
N ILE A 132 -2.85 -5.04 -4.51
CA ILE A 132 -3.76 -3.89 -4.61
C ILE A 132 -3.51 -3.12 -5.90
N THR A 133 -4.52 -2.39 -6.36
CA THR A 133 -4.42 -1.52 -7.55
C THR A 133 -4.63 -0.07 -7.11
N LEU A 134 -3.69 0.79 -7.50
CA LEU A 134 -3.73 2.23 -7.24
C LEU A 134 -4.04 2.95 -8.56
N ASP A 135 -5.03 3.83 -8.52
CA ASP A 135 -5.39 4.68 -9.66
C ASP A 135 -4.30 5.73 -9.93
N GLU A 136 -4.31 6.34 -11.11
CA GLU A 136 -3.38 7.42 -11.38
C GLU A 136 -3.70 8.64 -10.50
N PHE A 137 -2.74 9.07 -9.69
CA PHE A 137 -2.79 10.36 -9.00
C PHE A 137 -2.32 11.46 -9.94
N ALA A 138 -3.22 12.36 -10.32
CA ALA A 138 -2.93 13.43 -11.27
C ALA A 138 -1.92 14.43 -10.66
N LEU A 139 -0.68 14.36 -11.12
CA LEU A 139 0.37 15.34 -10.82
C LEU A 139 0.49 16.30 -12.01
N PRO A 140 -0.09 17.50 -11.96
CA PRO A 140 0.09 18.48 -13.02
C PRO A 140 1.59 18.81 -13.16
N LYS A 141 2.06 18.94 -14.39
CA LYS A 141 3.44 19.38 -14.70
C LYS A 141 3.38 20.59 -15.60
N PHE A 142 4.18 21.62 -15.33
CA PHE A 142 4.36 22.68 -16.30
C PHE A 142 5.30 22.21 -17.40
N THR A 143 4.77 21.97 -18.60
CA THR A 143 5.59 21.91 -19.81
C THR A 143 5.91 23.34 -20.22
N GLY A 144 7.06 23.84 -19.77
CA GLY A 144 7.68 25.09 -20.26
C GLY A 144 8.37 24.91 -21.60
#